data_AF-A0A836F6W4-F1
#
_entry.id   AF-A0A836F6W4-F1
#
_cell.length_a   1.000
_cell.length_b   1.000
_cell.length_c   1.000
_cell.angle_alpha   90.00
_cell.angle_beta   90.00
_cell.angle_gamma   90.00
#
_symmetry.space_group_name_H-M   'P 1'
#
loop_
_entity.id
_entity.type
_entity.pdbx_description
1 polymer ?
#
loop_
_entity_poly.entity_id
_entity_poly.type
_entity_poly.pdbx_seq_one_letter_code
_entity_poly.pdbx_strand_id
1 'polypeptide(L)'
;MKIVYKWEYLDYVWDNPEHKENAINCNNYNVSTCSLNDVDKADDGRIFATVPKMFNFAVPASVVTVSGVIESGGPLLHPYPDWSWYNNSNMCDNIVNVYTIHIKCNHIFVLDNGYGPNNESCHPKLLIFNLENNTLVKTIIIPPDVATNETGSGFLITPFVYLPEKCECNRLLNEMIVFISDMIGSGLVIYDSSKNSSCRVESDFMGATDYINITIANQTIPFMAKDFSVNCYISFINILDLFYNPFMEKKGYKMKLKKLLKCPDKETANNQSKLVGELPIQTGPLASTKCSLFLSNFLQNSIQGTNACKKFCPKDMVVFAQNDKKLQIVTGMKALQHHNELISLSTMTYITYPNDPSQTLSELGKILQVDESTVSKRLKGLGMIQKQGHWVPYELLLLSTITGDRYRLQLMRLSRALKEKRPLYAQRHDKVILLHDNARPHVVKPVKTYLETLKWEVLPHPLYSPDIAPSDFHLFRSMAHGLADRRFHSYEDAQKWIDSWIASKDMSFFRRGIHVLPERWEKVVSSDGQYFK
;
A
#
# COMPACT_ATOMS: atom_id res chain seq x y z
N MET A 1 -18.46 0.25 7.65
CA MET A 1 -17.07 -0.25 7.88
C MET A 1 -16.77 -0.17 9.36
N LYS A 2 -16.50 -1.31 10.01
CA LYS A 2 -16.12 -1.40 11.43
C LYS A 2 -14.66 -1.81 11.52
N ILE A 3 -13.88 -1.16 12.40
CA ILE A 3 -12.52 -1.63 12.72
C ILE A 3 -12.68 -2.77 13.70
N VAL A 4 -12.11 -3.93 13.36
CA VAL A 4 -12.07 -5.09 14.28
C VAL A 4 -10.84 -5.00 15.17
N TYR A 5 -9.67 -4.83 14.56
CA TYR A 5 -8.39 -4.68 15.25
C TYR A 5 -7.56 -3.56 14.63
N LYS A 6 -6.61 -3.02 15.40
CA LYS A 6 -5.67 -1.98 14.98
C LYS A 6 -4.33 -2.25 15.64
N TRP A 7 -3.26 -2.07 14.87
CA TRP A 7 -1.88 -2.11 15.36
C TRP A 7 -1.16 -0.80 15.07
N GLU A 8 -0.31 -0.39 15.99
CA GLU A 8 0.74 0.61 15.79
C GLU A 8 2.06 -0.07 15.42
N TYR A 9 2.32 -1.24 16.01
CA TYR A 9 3.38 -2.16 15.65
C TYR A 9 2.97 -3.59 16.01
N LEU A 10 3.65 -4.58 15.43
CA LEU A 10 3.35 -5.99 15.65
C LEU A 10 4.24 -6.56 16.76
N ASP A 11 3.63 -7.27 17.69
CA ASP A 11 4.31 -8.05 18.72
C ASP A 11 3.58 -9.38 18.92
N TYR A 12 4.28 -10.33 19.52
CA TYR A 12 3.86 -11.72 19.62
C TYR A 12 3.58 -12.11 21.06
N VAL A 13 2.80 -13.17 21.24
CA VAL A 13 2.73 -13.86 22.52
C VAL A 13 3.94 -14.78 22.63
N TRP A 14 4.95 -14.30 23.37
CA TRP A 14 6.19 -15.01 23.63
C TRP A 14 6.02 -16.02 24.76
N ASP A 15 6.76 -17.14 24.71
CA ASP A 15 6.73 -18.16 25.78
C ASP A 15 7.17 -17.58 27.13
N ASN A 16 8.16 -16.68 27.10
CA ASN A 16 8.69 -15.97 28.25
C ASN A 16 9.48 -14.72 27.77
N PRO A 17 9.83 -13.79 28.68
CA PRO A 17 10.60 -12.60 28.33
C PRO A 17 11.97 -12.89 27.69
N GLU A 18 12.64 -13.96 28.12
CA GLU A 18 13.95 -14.36 27.60
C GLU A 18 13.86 -14.80 26.12
N HIS A 19 12.78 -15.50 25.73
CA HIS A 19 12.52 -15.85 24.33
C HIS A 19 12.44 -14.58 23.46
N LYS A 20 11.72 -13.54 23.91
CA LYS A 20 11.64 -12.26 23.20
C LYS A 20 13.00 -11.57 23.10
N GLU A 21 13.73 -11.49 24.21
CA GLU A 21 15.04 -10.84 24.26
C GLU A 21 16.06 -11.55 23.36
N ASN A 22 16.08 -12.88 23.37
CA ASN A 22 16.90 -13.68 22.47
C ASN A 22 16.53 -13.45 20.99
N ALA A 23 15.24 -13.38 20.66
CA ALA A 23 14.81 -13.10 19.29
C ALA A 23 15.27 -11.72 18.80
N ILE A 24 15.25 -10.71 19.67
CA ILE A 24 15.76 -9.35 19.36
C ILE A 24 17.28 -9.38 19.19
N ASN A 25 18.00 -9.97 20.14
CA ASN A 25 19.47 -10.02 20.13
C ASN A 25 20.02 -10.81 18.93
N CYS A 26 19.31 -11.84 18.48
CA CYS A 26 19.65 -12.64 17.31
C CYS A 26 19.15 -12.05 15.98
N ASN A 27 18.57 -10.84 15.98
CA ASN A 27 17.94 -10.21 14.80
C ASN A 27 16.82 -11.04 14.14
N ASN A 28 16.19 -11.94 14.89
CA ASN A 28 15.04 -12.74 14.46
C ASN A 28 13.70 -12.02 14.70
N TYR A 29 13.71 -10.95 15.49
CA TYR A 29 12.55 -10.06 15.68
C TYR A 29 12.97 -8.59 15.57
N ASN A 30 12.32 -7.87 14.66
CA ASN A 30 12.41 -6.41 14.61
C ASN A 30 11.00 -5.80 14.45
N VAL A 31 10.59 -5.08 15.49
CA VAL A 31 9.29 -4.41 15.58
C VAL A 31 9.03 -3.43 14.42
N SER A 32 10.10 -2.82 13.87
CA SER A 32 9.99 -1.82 12.80
C SER A 32 9.77 -2.43 11.42
N THR A 33 9.89 -3.75 11.28
CA THR A 33 9.95 -4.40 9.96
C THR A 33 8.85 -5.44 9.77
N CYS A 34 8.20 -5.86 10.86
CA CYS A 34 7.04 -6.74 10.81
C CYS A 34 5.82 -5.99 10.26
N SER A 35 5.22 -6.49 9.17
CA SER A 35 4.00 -5.94 8.59
C SER A 35 3.03 -7.05 8.18
N LEU A 36 1.73 -6.82 8.40
CA LEU A 36 0.70 -7.77 8.00
C LEU A 36 0.45 -7.66 6.48
N ASN A 37 0.31 -8.79 5.79
CA ASN A 37 0.06 -8.82 4.35
C ASN A 37 -1.32 -9.35 3.98
N ASP A 38 -1.76 -10.47 4.54
CA ASP A 38 -3.08 -11.04 4.26
C ASP A 38 -3.86 -11.31 5.55
N VAL A 39 -5.17 -11.49 5.41
CA VAL A 39 -6.10 -11.78 6.51
C VAL A 39 -7.15 -12.78 6.05
N ASP A 40 -7.54 -13.69 6.92
CA ASP A 40 -8.72 -14.54 6.74
C ASP A 40 -9.40 -14.81 8.10
N LYS A 41 -10.64 -15.28 8.09
CA LYS A 41 -11.43 -15.55 9.30
C LYS A 41 -11.99 -16.95 9.25
N ALA A 42 -11.74 -17.71 10.31
CA ALA A 42 -12.30 -19.04 10.51
C ALA A 42 -13.73 -18.98 11.07
N ASP A 43 -14.48 -20.07 10.90
CA ASP A 43 -15.87 -20.17 11.35
C ASP A 43 -15.99 -20.19 12.89
N ASP A 44 -14.94 -20.59 13.60
CA ASP A 44 -14.83 -20.51 15.05
C ASP A 44 -14.57 -19.07 15.57
N GLY A 45 -14.45 -18.10 14.66
CA GLY A 45 -14.26 -16.68 14.97
C GLY A 45 -12.80 -16.22 15.05
N ARG A 46 -11.81 -17.13 14.97
CA ARG A 46 -10.40 -16.73 14.94
C ARG A 46 -10.08 -15.95 13.67
N ILE A 47 -9.29 -14.89 13.84
CA ILE A 47 -8.73 -14.11 12.73
C ILE A 47 -7.30 -14.55 12.52
N PHE A 48 -7.02 -15.01 11.31
CA PHE A 48 -5.70 -15.38 10.85
C PHE A 48 -5.10 -14.24 10.04
N ALA A 49 -3.80 -14.05 10.14
CA ALA A 49 -3.06 -13.10 9.33
C ALA A 49 -1.68 -13.64 8.97
N THR A 50 -1.05 -13.02 7.98
CA THR A 50 0.31 -13.35 7.55
C THR A 50 1.27 -12.20 7.78
N VAL A 51 2.50 -12.53 8.18
CA VAL A 51 3.62 -11.59 8.32
C VAL A 51 4.76 -12.11 7.43
N PRO A 52 4.81 -11.75 6.14
CA PRO A 52 5.80 -12.29 5.22
C PRO A 52 7.21 -11.74 5.50
N LYS A 53 8.22 -12.58 5.30
CA LYS A 53 9.64 -12.22 5.33
C LYS A 53 10.02 -11.61 3.98
N MET A 54 9.59 -10.37 3.74
CA MET A 54 9.72 -9.69 2.44
C MET A 54 10.89 -8.69 2.38
N PHE A 55 11.00 -7.80 3.39
CA PHE A 55 12.03 -6.75 3.42
C PHE A 55 13.24 -7.15 4.24
N ASN A 56 13.05 -8.04 5.21
CA ASN A 56 14.08 -8.74 5.95
C ASN A 56 13.49 -9.98 6.62
N PHE A 57 14.37 -10.79 7.20
CA PHE A 57 14.03 -12.05 7.83
C PHE A 57 13.78 -11.93 9.34
N ALA A 58 13.75 -10.71 9.89
CA ALA A 58 13.52 -10.44 11.32
C ALA A 58 12.03 -10.53 11.70
N VAL A 59 11.38 -11.59 11.23
CA VAL A 59 9.97 -11.93 11.47
C VAL A 59 9.90 -13.31 12.14
N PRO A 60 9.49 -13.38 13.42
CA PRO A 60 9.49 -14.62 14.19
C PRO A 60 8.56 -15.70 13.63
N ALA A 61 7.32 -15.32 13.30
CA ALA A 61 6.30 -16.22 12.78
C ALA A 61 5.54 -15.59 11.62
N SER A 62 5.44 -16.32 10.50
CA SER A 62 4.83 -15.80 9.27
C SER A 62 3.32 -16.05 9.17
N VAL A 63 2.78 -16.94 10.00
CA VAL A 63 1.33 -17.20 10.11
C VAL A 63 0.95 -17.04 11.56
N VAL A 64 -0.07 -16.22 11.79
CA VAL A 64 -0.48 -15.83 13.14
C VAL A 64 -1.99 -15.82 13.29
N THR A 65 -2.44 -15.96 14.53
CA THR A 65 -3.80 -15.63 14.96
C THR A 65 -3.78 -14.43 15.90
N VAL A 66 -4.87 -13.66 15.90
CA VAL A 66 -5.00 -12.49 16.79
C VAL A 66 -5.40 -12.93 18.18
N SER A 67 -4.60 -12.57 19.20
CA SER A 67 -4.90 -12.86 20.61
C SER A 67 -5.90 -11.88 21.22
N GLY A 68 -6.44 -12.23 22.39
CA GLY A 68 -7.21 -11.32 23.24
C GLY A 68 -6.36 -10.41 24.14
N VAL A 69 -5.03 -10.60 24.16
CA VAL A 69 -4.11 -9.80 24.98
C VAL A 69 -3.75 -8.54 24.19
N ILE A 70 -3.97 -7.37 24.78
CA ILE A 70 -3.72 -6.08 24.14
C ILE A 70 -2.63 -5.35 24.90
N GLU A 71 -1.58 -4.98 24.18
CA GLU A 71 -0.50 -4.14 24.69
C GLU A 71 -0.47 -2.79 23.96
N SER A 72 0.54 -1.96 24.23
CA SER A 72 0.68 -0.62 23.66
C SER A 72 0.67 -0.58 22.14
N GLY A 73 1.16 -1.64 21.48
CA GLY A 73 1.17 -1.74 20.01
C GLY A 73 -0.13 -2.24 19.39
N GLY A 74 -1.05 -2.79 20.18
CA GLY A 74 -2.25 -3.48 19.71
C GLY A 74 -2.36 -4.91 20.26
N PRO A 75 -3.32 -5.71 19.75
CA PRO A 75 -3.46 -7.11 20.13
C PRO A 75 -2.21 -7.94 19.81
N LEU A 76 -1.72 -8.75 20.73
CA LEU A 76 -0.56 -9.62 20.47
C LEU A 76 -0.93 -10.72 19.46
N LEU A 77 0.07 -11.20 18.74
CA LEU A 77 -0.06 -12.24 17.72
C LEU A 77 0.39 -13.60 18.27
N HIS A 78 -0.45 -14.62 18.17
CA HIS A 78 -0.05 -16.01 18.43
C HIS A 78 0.47 -16.64 17.14
N PRO A 79 1.69 -17.18 17.13
CA PRO A 79 2.15 -18.02 16.03
C PRO A 79 1.21 -19.20 15.82
N TYR A 80 0.98 -19.56 14.56
CA TYR A 80 0.11 -20.66 14.21
C TYR A 80 0.88 -21.80 13.52
N PRO A 81 0.65 -23.07 13.90
CA PRO A 81 -0.16 -23.51 15.03
C PRO A 81 0.40 -23.11 16.40
N ASP A 82 1.73 -23.09 16.53
CA ASP A 82 2.47 -22.73 17.73
C ASP A 82 3.97 -22.51 17.40
N TRP A 83 4.79 -22.17 18.41
CA TRP A 83 6.23 -21.88 18.26
C TRP A 83 7.08 -23.07 17.78
N SER A 84 6.64 -24.33 17.91
CA SER A 84 7.41 -25.49 17.45
C SER A 84 7.63 -25.48 15.93
N TRP A 85 6.74 -24.81 15.19
CA TRP A 85 6.83 -24.62 13.75
C TRP A 85 7.81 -23.52 13.32
N TYR A 86 8.42 -22.81 14.27
CA TYR A 86 9.32 -21.67 14.02
C TYR A 86 10.69 -21.78 14.71
N ASN A 87 10.85 -22.67 15.70
CA ASN A 87 12.04 -22.76 16.57
C ASN A 87 12.98 -23.95 16.30
N ASN A 88 12.91 -24.64 15.15
CA ASN A 88 13.64 -25.90 14.90
C ASN A 88 14.89 -25.74 13.99
N SER A 89 15.86 -26.65 14.15
CA SER A 89 17.15 -26.66 13.43
C SER A 89 17.06 -27.07 11.95
N ASN A 90 15.99 -27.75 11.53
CA ASN A 90 15.73 -28.04 10.11
C ASN A 90 14.66 -27.10 9.55
N MET A 91 15.10 -26.01 8.92
CA MET A 91 14.21 -24.92 8.47
C MET A 91 13.15 -25.39 7.46
N CYS A 92 13.45 -26.38 6.62
CA CYS A 92 12.58 -26.76 5.50
C CYS A 92 11.38 -27.65 5.85
N ASP A 93 11.40 -28.32 6.99
CA ASP A 93 10.24 -29.10 7.48
C ASP A 93 9.15 -28.19 8.08
N ASN A 94 9.56 -26.99 8.49
CA ASN A 94 8.76 -26.00 9.20
C ASN A 94 8.19 -24.91 8.27
N ILE A 95 7.41 -23.97 8.81
CA ILE A 95 6.88 -22.84 8.04
C ILE A 95 7.98 -21.79 7.87
N VAL A 96 8.44 -21.57 6.64
CA VAL A 96 9.52 -20.61 6.35
C VAL A 96 8.95 -19.21 6.11
N ASN A 97 8.17 -19.03 5.05
CA ASN A 97 7.70 -17.72 4.61
C ASN A 97 6.36 -17.81 3.86
N VAL A 98 5.36 -17.11 4.38
CA VAL A 98 3.97 -17.21 3.91
C VAL A 98 3.45 -15.81 3.61
N TYR A 99 3.00 -15.60 2.37
CA TYR A 99 2.47 -14.31 1.92
C TYR A 99 0.97 -14.21 2.12
N THR A 100 0.23 -15.24 1.71
CA THR A 100 -1.23 -15.25 1.81
C THR A 100 -1.72 -16.63 2.22
N ILE A 101 -2.95 -16.66 2.72
CA ILE A 101 -3.62 -17.86 3.21
C ILE A 101 -5.03 -17.95 2.62
N HIS A 102 -5.60 -19.14 2.70
CA HIS A 102 -6.99 -19.36 2.34
C HIS A 102 -7.64 -20.33 3.34
N ILE A 103 -8.78 -19.95 3.91
CA ILE A 103 -9.59 -20.82 4.76
C ILE A 103 -10.80 -21.35 4.00
N LYS A 104 -10.96 -22.68 3.97
CA LYS A 104 -12.12 -23.32 3.35
C LYS A 104 -12.46 -24.62 4.06
N CYS A 105 -13.76 -24.85 4.31
CA CYS A 105 -14.24 -26.09 4.92
C CYS A 105 -13.53 -26.42 6.25
N ASN A 106 -13.35 -25.43 7.13
CA ASN A 106 -12.60 -25.54 8.40
C ASN A 106 -11.13 -26.02 8.26
N HIS A 107 -10.52 -25.81 7.10
CA HIS A 107 -9.10 -26.05 6.86
C HIS A 107 -8.43 -24.75 6.42
N ILE A 108 -7.23 -24.51 6.95
CA ILE A 108 -6.37 -23.41 6.49
C ILE A 108 -5.30 -23.97 5.56
N PHE A 109 -5.14 -23.28 4.44
CA PHE A 109 -4.16 -23.56 3.40
C PHE A 109 -3.04 -22.53 3.50
N VAL A 110 -1.87 -23.00 3.92
CA VAL A 110 -0.67 -22.20 4.17
C VAL A 110 0.31 -22.49 3.04
N LEU A 111 0.46 -21.53 2.13
CA LEU A 111 1.45 -21.63 1.05
C LEU A 111 2.78 -21.07 1.52
N ASP A 112 3.69 -21.97 1.86
CA ASP A 112 5.06 -21.65 2.19
C ASP A 112 5.90 -21.65 0.90
N ASN A 113 6.44 -20.48 0.55
CA ASN A 113 7.25 -20.34 -0.66
C ASN A 113 8.70 -20.80 -0.47
N GLY A 114 9.10 -21.17 0.75
CA GLY A 114 10.41 -21.72 1.06
C GLY A 114 11.56 -20.71 1.02
N TYR A 115 11.29 -19.42 0.84
CA TYR A 115 12.33 -18.39 0.75
C TYR A 115 12.80 -17.96 2.14
N GLY A 116 13.99 -18.42 2.54
CA GLY A 116 14.65 -18.11 3.80
C GLY A 116 15.84 -17.15 3.67
N PRO A 117 16.50 -16.80 4.80
CA PRO A 117 17.69 -15.96 4.79
C PRO A 117 18.86 -16.62 4.01
N ASN A 118 19.82 -15.80 3.56
CA ASN A 118 21.09 -16.25 2.96
C ASN A 118 20.97 -17.18 1.73
N ASN A 119 19.94 -17.01 0.89
CA ASN A 119 19.64 -17.89 -0.26
C ASN A 119 19.38 -19.36 0.10
N GLU A 120 19.10 -19.67 1.36
CA GLU A 120 18.57 -20.98 1.74
C GLU A 120 17.15 -21.10 1.19
N SER A 121 17.00 -21.95 0.17
CA SER A 121 15.74 -22.15 -0.55
C SER A 121 15.22 -23.55 -0.28
N CYS A 122 14.07 -23.63 0.40
CA CYS A 122 13.32 -24.86 0.53
C CYS A 122 12.39 -25.03 -0.67
N HIS A 123 12.03 -26.27 -1.01
CA HIS A 123 10.97 -26.48 -2.00
C HIS A 123 9.66 -25.83 -1.52
N PRO A 124 8.96 -25.05 -2.38
CA PRO A 124 7.67 -24.49 -2.04
C PRO A 124 6.70 -25.61 -1.66
N LYS A 125 5.93 -25.39 -0.60
CA LYS A 125 5.01 -26.39 -0.06
C LYS A 125 3.70 -25.77 0.37
N LEU A 126 2.62 -26.50 0.12
CA LEU A 126 1.30 -26.17 0.61
C LEU A 126 1.00 -27.06 1.82
N LEU A 127 0.95 -26.44 2.99
CA LEU A 127 0.61 -27.08 4.26
C LEU A 127 -0.89 -26.87 4.54
N ILE A 128 -1.58 -27.95 4.88
CA ILE A 128 -3.02 -27.93 5.13
C ILE A 128 -3.26 -28.38 6.57
N PHE A 129 -3.86 -27.49 7.36
CA PHE A 129 -4.19 -27.77 8.75
C PHE A 129 -5.69 -27.84 8.94
N ASN A 130 -6.14 -28.80 9.76
CA ASN A 130 -7.51 -28.82 10.27
C ASN A 130 -7.61 -27.81 11.42
N LEU A 131 -8.55 -26.87 11.33
CA LEU A 131 -8.72 -25.81 12.31
C LEU A 131 -9.41 -26.28 13.59
N GLU A 132 -10.13 -27.40 13.59
CA GLU A 132 -10.79 -27.94 14.80
C GLU A 132 -9.78 -28.29 15.90
N ASN A 133 -8.63 -28.85 15.52
CA ASN A 133 -7.59 -29.29 16.45
C ASN A 133 -6.19 -28.75 16.13
N ASN A 134 -6.08 -27.84 15.15
CA ASN A 134 -4.83 -27.21 14.68
C ASN A 134 -3.76 -28.21 14.19
N THR A 135 -4.17 -29.39 13.71
CA THR A 135 -3.24 -30.42 13.25
C THR A 135 -2.96 -30.34 11.76
N LEU A 136 -1.72 -30.61 11.36
CA LEU A 136 -1.36 -30.78 9.96
C LEU A 136 -2.00 -32.07 9.42
N VAL A 137 -2.83 -31.95 8.39
CA VAL A 137 -3.53 -33.10 7.78
C VAL A 137 -2.98 -33.49 6.40
N LYS A 138 -2.31 -32.56 5.69
CA LYS A 138 -1.71 -32.83 4.38
C LYS A 138 -0.61 -31.83 4.05
N THR A 139 0.47 -32.33 3.45
CA THR A 139 1.55 -31.52 2.87
C THR A 139 1.65 -31.84 1.38
N ILE A 140 1.70 -30.81 0.55
CA ILE A 140 1.90 -30.94 -0.90
C ILE A 140 3.16 -30.18 -1.26
N ILE A 141 4.20 -30.89 -1.69
CA ILE A 141 5.40 -30.28 -2.23
C ILE A 141 5.13 -29.87 -3.68
N ILE A 142 5.46 -28.63 -4.03
CA ILE A 142 5.30 -28.13 -5.39
C ILE A 142 6.61 -28.36 -6.14
N PRO A 143 6.60 -29.19 -7.20
CA PRO A 143 7.81 -29.51 -7.95
C PRO A 143 8.48 -28.25 -8.54
N PRO A 144 9.83 -28.16 -8.57
CA PRO A 144 10.53 -27.00 -9.12
C PRO A 144 10.15 -26.65 -10.56
N ASP A 145 9.95 -27.67 -11.41
CA ASP A 145 9.55 -27.54 -12.81
C ASP A 145 8.16 -26.90 -12.99
N VAL A 146 7.32 -26.99 -11.97
CA VAL A 146 5.99 -26.35 -11.94
C VAL A 146 6.04 -25.01 -11.20
N ALA A 147 6.88 -24.91 -10.17
CA ALA A 147 7.02 -23.71 -9.34
C ALA A 147 7.64 -22.52 -10.10
N THR A 148 8.50 -22.77 -11.09
CA THR A 148 9.18 -21.74 -11.86
C THR A 148 8.73 -21.71 -13.32
N ASN A 149 8.91 -20.56 -13.98
CA ASN A 149 8.73 -20.43 -15.42
C ASN A 149 9.87 -21.08 -16.22
N GLU A 150 9.81 -20.99 -17.56
CA GLU A 150 10.84 -21.50 -18.48
C GLU A 150 12.25 -20.94 -18.21
N THR A 151 12.36 -19.74 -17.62
CA THR A 151 13.65 -19.12 -17.26
C THR A 151 14.12 -19.50 -15.86
N GLY A 152 13.45 -20.45 -15.17
CA GLY A 152 13.78 -20.88 -13.82
C GLY A 152 13.43 -19.86 -12.72
N SER A 153 12.59 -18.87 -13.03
CA SER A 153 12.16 -17.83 -12.09
C SER A 153 10.74 -18.10 -11.58
N GLY A 154 10.53 -18.03 -10.27
CA GLY A 154 9.22 -18.26 -9.65
C GLY A 154 9.16 -17.80 -8.21
N PHE A 155 7.99 -17.35 -7.79
CA PHE A 155 7.70 -16.94 -6.42
C PHE A 155 6.21 -17.09 -6.14
N LEU A 156 5.83 -18.23 -5.59
CA LEU A 156 4.43 -18.60 -5.35
C LEU A 156 3.89 -17.85 -4.13
N ILE A 157 2.71 -17.22 -4.26
CA ILE A 157 2.19 -16.31 -3.21
C ILE A 157 0.75 -16.56 -2.79
N THR A 158 -0.16 -16.88 -3.72
CA THR A 158 -1.60 -16.88 -3.44
C THR A 158 -2.24 -18.22 -3.73
N PRO A 159 -2.57 -19.03 -2.70
CA PRO A 159 -3.38 -20.22 -2.87
C PRO A 159 -4.86 -19.85 -2.95
N PHE A 160 -5.57 -20.48 -3.88
CA PHE A 160 -7.02 -20.44 -3.95
C PHE A 160 -7.60 -21.84 -4.09
N VAL A 161 -8.48 -22.18 -3.16
CA VAL A 161 -9.06 -23.53 -3.08
C VAL A 161 -10.41 -23.57 -3.77
N TYR A 162 -10.43 -24.20 -4.94
CA TYR A 162 -11.64 -24.56 -5.64
C TYR A 162 -12.11 -25.95 -5.19
N LEU A 163 -13.40 -26.06 -4.90
CA LEU A 163 -14.06 -27.33 -4.63
C LEU A 163 -15.23 -27.41 -5.63
N PRO A 164 -15.32 -28.47 -6.46
CA PRO A 164 -16.41 -28.57 -7.43
C PRO A 164 -17.77 -28.57 -6.75
N GLU A 165 -18.80 -27.99 -7.39
CA GLU A 165 -20.11 -27.70 -6.76
C GLU A 165 -20.84 -28.93 -6.20
N LYS A 166 -20.54 -30.13 -6.69
CA LYS A 166 -21.15 -31.39 -6.24
C LYS A 166 -20.44 -32.01 -5.03
N CYS A 167 -19.37 -31.38 -4.55
CA CYS A 167 -18.47 -31.96 -3.58
C CYS A 167 -18.70 -31.31 -2.21
N GLU A 168 -18.87 -32.15 -1.20
CA GLU A 168 -19.03 -31.72 0.19
C GLU A 168 -17.66 -31.50 0.86
N CYS A 169 -17.65 -30.73 1.95
CA CYS A 169 -16.44 -30.42 2.71
C CYS A 169 -15.73 -31.67 3.27
N ASN A 170 -16.44 -32.78 3.49
CA ASN A 170 -15.86 -34.06 3.92
C ASN A 170 -14.88 -34.67 2.90
N ARG A 171 -14.98 -34.29 1.62
CA ARG A 171 -14.14 -34.77 0.52
C ARG A 171 -13.10 -33.74 0.07
N LEU A 172 -12.99 -32.62 0.79
CA LEU A 172 -12.08 -31.52 0.46
C LEU A 172 -10.67 -32.02 0.13
N LEU A 173 -10.05 -32.78 1.03
CA LEU A 173 -8.66 -33.24 0.88
C LEU A 173 -8.42 -34.21 -0.29
N ASN A 174 -9.49 -34.75 -0.88
CA ASN A 174 -9.43 -35.70 -1.99
C ASN A 174 -9.79 -35.04 -3.33
N GLU A 175 -10.70 -34.06 -3.33
CA GLU A 175 -11.30 -33.53 -4.55
C GLU A 175 -11.01 -32.03 -4.79
N MET A 176 -10.32 -31.37 -3.87
CA MET A 176 -9.93 -29.97 -4.04
C MET A 176 -8.99 -29.76 -5.23
N ILE A 177 -9.12 -28.59 -5.83
CA ILE A 177 -8.19 -28.07 -6.83
C ILE A 177 -7.65 -26.75 -6.28
N VAL A 178 -6.33 -26.65 -6.17
CA VAL A 178 -5.67 -25.46 -5.66
C VAL A 178 -5.00 -24.73 -6.80
N PHE A 179 -5.40 -23.48 -6.99
CA PHE A 179 -4.77 -22.56 -7.92
C PHE A 179 -3.79 -21.69 -7.15
N ILE A 180 -2.55 -21.59 -7.61
CA ILE A 180 -1.49 -20.87 -6.93
C ILE A 180 -0.88 -19.86 -7.90
N SER A 181 -1.01 -18.57 -7.59
CA SER A 181 -0.43 -17.52 -8.41
C SER A 181 1.08 -17.39 -8.18
N ASP A 182 1.82 -17.22 -9.27
CA ASP A 182 3.25 -16.94 -9.27
C ASP A 182 3.53 -15.46 -9.56
N MET A 183 4.18 -14.80 -8.61
CA MET A 183 4.50 -13.38 -8.63
C MET A 183 5.64 -13.03 -9.59
N ILE A 184 6.70 -13.85 -9.62
CA ILE A 184 7.91 -13.57 -10.44
C ILE A 184 7.78 -14.28 -11.78
N GLY A 185 7.41 -15.55 -11.78
CA GLY A 185 7.34 -16.35 -13.00
C GLY A 185 6.13 -16.02 -13.88
N SER A 186 5.22 -15.14 -13.43
CA SER A 186 4.05 -14.68 -14.21
C SER A 186 3.17 -15.83 -14.74
N GLY A 187 2.80 -16.74 -13.84
CA GLY A 187 2.06 -17.94 -14.18
C GLY A 187 1.10 -18.39 -13.09
N LEU A 188 0.41 -19.48 -13.36
CA LEU A 188 -0.55 -20.10 -12.46
C LEU A 188 -0.24 -21.59 -12.32
N VAL A 189 0.05 -22.02 -11.10
CA VAL A 189 0.16 -23.43 -10.76
C VAL A 189 -1.22 -23.97 -10.39
N ILE A 190 -1.56 -25.14 -10.90
CA ILE A 190 -2.81 -25.84 -10.61
C ILE A 190 -2.45 -27.19 -10.01
N TYR A 191 -2.86 -27.43 -8.77
CA TYR A 191 -2.77 -28.74 -8.13
C TYR A 191 -4.16 -29.38 -8.08
N ASP A 192 -4.28 -30.58 -8.64
CA ASP A 192 -5.50 -31.39 -8.61
C ASP A 192 -5.30 -32.55 -7.62
N SER A 193 -6.02 -32.50 -6.50
CA SER A 193 -5.88 -33.49 -5.44
C SER A 193 -6.39 -34.87 -5.84
N SER A 194 -7.35 -34.95 -6.76
CA SER A 194 -7.93 -36.23 -7.19
C SER A 194 -6.97 -37.04 -8.07
N LYS A 195 -6.06 -36.34 -8.76
CA LYS A 195 -5.02 -36.90 -9.61
C LYS A 195 -3.65 -36.93 -8.95
N ASN A 196 -3.51 -36.26 -7.81
CA ASN A 196 -2.24 -35.97 -7.15
C ASN A 196 -1.19 -35.41 -8.12
N SER A 197 -1.61 -34.45 -8.95
CA SER A 197 -0.79 -33.89 -10.02
C SER A 197 -0.83 -32.37 -10.01
N SER A 198 0.29 -31.74 -10.29
CA SER A 198 0.39 -30.30 -10.50
C SER A 198 0.77 -29.97 -11.94
N CYS A 199 0.31 -28.84 -12.44
CA CYS A 199 0.73 -28.30 -13.73
C CYS A 199 0.90 -26.78 -13.65
N ARG A 200 1.67 -26.22 -14.57
CA ARG A 200 1.85 -24.78 -14.72
C ARG A 200 1.13 -24.30 -15.99
N VAL A 201 0.40 -23.20 -15.87
CA VAL A 201 -0.23 -22.50 -16.98
C VAL A 201 0.37 -21.11 -17.06
N GLU A 202 0.84 -20.74 -18.24
CA GLU A 202 1.40 -19.42 -18.52
C GLU A 202 0.60 -18.70 -19.60
N SER A 203 0.62 -17.38 -19.56
CA SER A 203 0.02 -16.55 -20.59
C SER A 203 0.71 -15.19 -20.62
N ASP A 204 0.87 -14.62 -21.81
CA ASP A 204 1.46 -13.28 -21.98
C ASP A 204 0.61 -12.18 -21.32
N PHE A 205 -0.64 -12.51 -20.95
CA PHE A 205 -1.54 -11.62 -20.23
C PHE A 205 -1.41 -11.71 -18.70
N MET A 206 -0.56 -12.59 -18.16
CA MET A 206 -0.32 -12.74 -16.71
C MET A 206 0.87 -11.92 -16.20
N GLY A 207 1.76 -11.46 -17.09
CA GLY A 207 2.88 -10.59 -16.73
C GLY A 207 2.49 -9.12 -16.60
N ALA A 208 3.19 -8.38 -15.75
CA ALA A 208 3.06 -6.92 -15.62
C ALA A 208 4.03 -6.19 -16.58
N THR A 209 3.74 -4.92 -16.91
CA THR A 209 4.69 -4.05 -17.61
C THR A 209 5.88 -3.68 -16.70
N ASP A 210 7.08 -3.48 -17.27
CA ASP A 210 8.34 -3.26 -16.53
C ASP A 210 8.35 -2.05 -15.58
N TYR A 211 7.40 -1.11 -15.75
CA TYR A 211 7.38 0.16 -15.02
C TYR A 211 5.95 0.54 -14.58
N ILE A 212 5.72 0.56 -13.26
CA ILE A 212 4.42 0.88 -12.68
C ILE A 212 4.56 2.10 -11.75
N ASN A 213 3.84 3.17 -12.07
CA ASN A 213 3.73 4.34 -11.20
C ASN A 213 2.53 4.19 -10.27
N ILE A 214 2.76 3.79 -9.01
CA ILE A 214 1.71 3.63 -8.02
C ILE A 214 1.34 4.98 -7.43
N THR A 215 0.07 5.32 -7.39
CA THR A 215 -0.42 6.53 -6.70
C THR A 215 -1.23 6.18 -5.45
N ILE A 216 -0.63 6.31 -4.26
CA ILE A 216 -1.27 6.07 -2.96
C ILE A 216 -1.43 7.38 -2.22
N ALA A 217 -2.64 7.68 -1.71
CA ALA A 217 -2.95 8.95 -1.04
C ALA A 217 -2.48 10.19 -1.83
N ASN A 218 -2.42 10.03 -3.15
CA ASN A 218 -1.92 10.92 -4.19
C ASN A 218 -0.39 11.09 -4.37
N GLN A 219 0.44 10.26 -3.73
CA GLN A 219 1.89 10.25 -3.94
C GLN A 219 2.16 9.23 -5.03
N THR A 220 2.73 9.67 -6.14
CA THR A 220 3.17 8.75 -7.18
C THR A 220 4.56 8.26 -6.83
N ILE A 221 4.65 6.98 -6.48
CA ILE A 221 5.90 6.28 -6.23
C ILE A 221 6.19 5.46 -7.50
N PRO A 222 7.32 5.72 -8.18
CA PRO A 222 7.74 4.88 -9.30
C PRO A 222 8.19 3.53 -8.75
N PHE A 223 7.60 2.46 -9.26
CA PHE A 223 8.03 1.09 -9.01
C PHE A 223 8.56 0.51 -10.31
N MET A 224 9.80 0.04 -10.29
CA MET A 224 10.26 -0.92 -11.29
C MET A 224 9.60 -2.25 -10.93
N ALA A 225 8.92 -2.89 -11.89
CA ALA A 225 8.34 -4.22 -11.67
C ALA A 225 9.42 -5.26 -11.28
N LYS A 226 10.70 -4.95 -11.48
CA LYS A 226 11.85 -5.75 -11.03
C LYS A 226 12.34 -5.45 -9.60
N ASP A 227 12.14 -4.24 -9.08
CA ASP A 227 12.66 -3.84 -7.75
C ASP A 227 11.74 -4.31 -6.61
N PHE A 228 10.45 -4.44 -6.93
CA PHE A 228 9.50 -5.22 -6.17
C PHE A 228 8.68 -6.00 -7.19
N SER A 229 9.11 -7.24 -7.46
CA SER A 229 8.33 -8.20 -8.24
C SER A 229 6.97 -8.37 -7.58
N VAL A 230 5.91 -7.80 -8.12
CA VAL A 230 4.56 -7.80 -7.53
C VAL A 230 3.62 -7.67 -8.72
N ASN A 231 2.56 -8.45 -9.00
CA ASN A 231 1.79 -9.58 -8.50
C ASN A 231 0.95 -10.09 -9.71
N CYS A 232 0.29 -11.23 -9.59
CA CYS A 232 -0.90 -11.57 -10.39
C CYS A 232 -2.04 -11.78 -9.38
N TYR A 233 -2.99 -10.85 -9.28
CA TYR A 233 -4.16 -11.06 -8.42
C TYR A 233 -5.22 -11.82 -9.20
N ILE A 234 -5.40 -13.07 -8.82
CA ILE A 234 -6.40 -13.93 -9.40
C ILE A 234 -7.60 -13.93 -8.46
N SER A 235 -8.71 -13.35 -8.92
CA SER A 235 -9.99 -13.38 -8.21
C SER A 235 -10.91 -14.42 -8.83
N PHE A 236 -11.37 -15.35 -8.01
CA PHE A 236 -12.15 -16.47 -8.48
C PHE A 236 -13.62 -16.11 -8.41
N ILE A 237 -14.21 -15.80 -9.56
CA ILE A 237 -15.65 -15.61 -9.65
C ILE A 237 -16.26 -17.00 -9.75
N ASN A 238 -16.87 -17.45 -8.67
CA ASN A 238 -17.66 -18.67 -8.69
C ASN A 238 -18.95 -18.40 -9.47
N ILE A 239 -18.87 -18.55 -10.79
CA ILE A 239 -19.70 -19.37 -11.68
C ILE A 239 -19.01 -19.31 -13.07
N LEU A 240 -18.21 -20.34 -13.39
CA LEU A 240 -17.62 -20.70 -14.70
C LEU A 240 -16.21 -20.19 -15.10
N ASP A 241 -15.75 -19.01 -14.68
CA ASP A 241 -14.52 -18.39 -15.21
C ASP A 241 -13.54 -17.89 -14.12
N LEU A 242 -12.24 -18.06 -14.35
CA LEU A 242 -11.14 -17.45 -13.59
C LEU A 242 -11.01 -15.99 -14.00
N PHE A 243 -11.17 -15.03 -13.09
CA PHE A 243 -10.82 -13.62 -13.34
C PHE A 243 -9.45 -13.33 -12.77
N TYR A 244 -8.62 -12.62 -13.52
CA TYR A 244 -7.30 -12.23 -13.03
C TYR A 244 -6.89 -10.90 -13.62
N ASN A 245 -6.05 -10.20 -12.87
CA ASN A 245 -5.45 -8.94 -13.27
C ASN A 245 -3.99 -9.00 -12.85
N PRO A 246 -3.04 -8.82 -13.79
CA PRO A 246 -1.66 -8.53 -13.42
C PRO A 246 -1.66 -7.30 -12.52
N PHE A 247 -0.79 -7.30 -11.53
CA PHE A 247 -0.76 -6.29 -10.50
C PHE A 247 -0.67 -4.90 -11.06
N MET A 248 -1.63 -4.09 -10.65
CA MET A 248 -1.65 -2.66 -10.97
C MET A 248 -1.68 -2.37 -12.47
N GLU A 249 -1.96 -3.38 -13.28
CA GLU A 249 -2.49 -3.20 -14.60
C GLU A 249 -3.95 -2.79 -14.50
N LYS A 250 -4.39 -1.96 -15.44
CA LYS A 250 -5.81 -1.63 -15.53
C LYS A 250 -6.60 -2.75 -16.20
N LYS A 251 -5.96 -3.61 -16.98
CA LYS A 251 -6.66 -4.64 -17.77
C LYS A 251 -6.99 -5.86 -16.92
N GLY A 252 -8.28 -6.15 -16.78
CA GLY A 252 -8.77 -7.39 -16.18
C GLY A 252 -9.06 -8.43 -17.25
N TYR A 253 -8.63 -9.66 -17.01
CA TYR A 253 -8.76 -10.80 -17.93
C TYR A 253 -9.62 -11.91 -17.31
N LYS A 254 -10.15 -12.78 -18.17
CA LYS A 254 -10.76 -14.03 -17.72
C LYS A 254 -10.40 -15.23 -18.59
N MET A 255 -10.35 -16.39 -17.95
CA MET A 255 -10.24 -17.69 -18.60
C MET A 255 -11.36 -18.61 -18.14
N LYS A 256 -11.81 -19.52 -19.01
CA LYS A 256 -12.83 -20.51 -18.65
C LYS A 256 -12.24 -21.56 -17.71
N LEU A 257 -12.84 -21.76 -16.54
CA LEU A 257 -12.33 -22.71 -15.54
C LEU A 257 -12.22 -24.12 -16.12
N LYS A 258 -13.25 -24.61 -16.82
CA LYS A 258 -13.24 -25.93 -17.47
C LYS A 258 -12.10 -26.13 -18.46
N LYS A 259 -11.59 -25.05 -19.07
CA LYS A 259 -10.46 -25.13 -19.98
C LYS A 259 -9.13 -25.06 -19.22
N LEU A 260 -9.06 -24.21 -18.20
CA LEU A 260 -7.90 -24.09 -17.33
C LEU A 260 -7.60 -25.40 -16.58
N LEU A 261 -8.63 -26.12 -16.15
CA LEU A 261 -8.52 -27.46 -15.53
C LEU A 261 -7.90 -28.53 -16.44
N LYS A 262 -7.74 -28.26 -17.74
CA LYS A 262 -7.03 -29.13 -18.69
C LYS A 262 -5.53 -28.82 -18.77
N CYS A 263 -5.03 -27.87 -17.98
CA CYS A 263 -3.64 -27.42 -18.02
C CYS A 263 -3.19 -27.02 -19.43
N PRO A 264 -3.82 -25.99 -20.04
CA PRO A 264 -3.48 -25.59 -21.40
C PRO A 264 -2.02 -25.10 -21.50
N ASP A 265 -1.39 -25.35 -22.64
CA ASP A 265 -0.14 -24.71 -23.01
C ASP A 265 -0.31 -23.18 -23.16
N LYS A 266 0.83 -22.48 -23.28
CA LYS A 266 0.86 -21.01 -23.33
C LYS A 266 0.06 -20.43 -24.50
N GLU A 267 0.15 -21.02 -25.69
CA GLU A 267 -0.59 -20.55 -26.87
C GLU A 267 -2.10 -20.71 -26.67
N THR A 268 -2.52 -21.86 -26.16
CA THR A 268 -3.89 -22.19 -25.85
C THR A 268 -4.44 -21.31 -24.72
N ALA A 269 -3.63 -21.02 -23.69
CA ALA A 269 -3.97 -20.11 -22.61
C ALA A 269 -4.12 -18.67 -23.12
N ASN A 270 -3.20 -18.18 -23.96
CA ASN A 270 -3.30 -16.88 -24.62
C ASN A 270 -4.60 -16.73 -25.42
N ASN A 271 -4.94 -17.73 -26.23
CA ASN A 271 -6.18 -17.75 -27.01
C ASN A 271 -7.45 -17.77 -26.14
N GLN A 272 -7.33 -18.23 -24.89
CA GLN A 272 -8.43 -18.29 -23.93
C GLN A 272 -8.55 -17.06 -23.04
N SER A 273 -7.47 -16.29 -22.88
CA SER A 273 -7.42 -15.04 -22.13
C SER A 273 -8.29 -13.99 -22.81
N LYS A 274 -9.46 -13.72 -22.22
CA LYS A 274 -10.38 -12.70 -22.73
C LYS A 274 -10.29 -11.46 -21.87
N LEU A 275 -10.03 -10.32 -22.50
CA LEU A 275 -10.16 -9.02 -21.85
C LEU A 275 -11.61 -8.81 -21.40
N VAL A 276 -11.78 -8.59 -20.10
CA VAL A 276 -13.08 -8.37 -19.45
C VAL A 276 -13.42 -6.88 -19.40
N GLY A 277 -12.39 -6.05 -19.21
CA GLY A 277 -12.49 -4.60 -19.26
C GLY A 277 -11.24 -3.94 -18.68
N GLU A 278 -11.25 -2.61 -18.69
CA GLU A 278 -10.18 -1.80 -18.15
C GLU A 278 -10.67 -1.08 -16.88
N LEU A 279 -10.07 -1.43 -15.75
CA LEU A 279 -10.23 -0.77 -14.47
C LEU A 279 -9.84 0.71 -14.60
N PRO A 280 -10.57 1.62 -13.95
CA PRO A 280 -10.31 3.05 -14.12
C PRO A 280 -8.94 3.43 -13.53
N ILE A 281 -8.50 2.71 -12.50
CA ILE A 281 -7.29 2.95 -11.70
C ILE A 281 -6.70 1.59 -11.32
N GLN A 282 -5.40 1.57 -11.02
CA GLN A 282 -4.68 0.43 -10.46
C GLN A 282 -5.29 0.00 -9.11
N THR A 283 -5.40 -1.31 -8.88
CA THR A 283 -6.10 -1.89 -7.72
C THR A 283 -5.18 -2.80 -6.93
N GLY A 284 -5.43 -2.93 -5.63
CA GLY A 284 -4.79 -3.90 -4.75
C GLY A 284 -5.45 -5.28 -4.81
N PRO A 285 -5.54 -6.01 -3.68
CA PRO A 285 -6.14 -7.33 -3.66
C PRO A 285 -7.61 -7.27 -4.07
N LEU A 286 -8.04 -8.32 -4.75
CA LEU A 286 -9.41 -8.54 -5.18
C LEU A 286 -10.04 -9.64 -4.31
N ALA A 287 -11.32 -9.49 -4.00
CA ALA A 287 -12.10 -10.50 -3.31
C ALA A 287 -13.40 -10.77 -4.05
N SER A 288 -13.90 -12.00 -3.98
CA SER A 288 -15.12 -12.37 -4.69
C SER A 288 -15.94 -13.39 -3.91
N THR A 289 -17.26 -13.28 -4.05
CA THR A 289 -18.20 -14.29 -3.57
C THR A 289 -19.40 -14.32 -4.50
N LYS A 290 -19.77 -15.52 -4.98
CA LYS A 290 -20.81 -15.70 -6.00
C LYS A 290 -20.58 -14.75 -7.21
N CYS A 291 -21.55 -13.88 -7.49
CA CYS A 291 -21.51 -12.88 -8.55
C CYS A 291 -20.91 -11.53 -8.13
N SER A 292 -20.50 -11.35 -6.88
CA SER A 292 -19.95 -10.09 -6.39
C SER A 292 -18.43 -10.12 -6.48
N LEU A 293 -17.86 -9.11 -7.13
CA LEU A 293 -16.43 -8.84 -7.17
C LEU A 293 -16.17 -7.54 -6.41
N PHE A 294 -15.17 -7.55 -5.54
CA PHE A 294 -14.71 -6.43 -4.75
C PHE A 294 -13.25 -6.13 -5.07
N LEU A 295 -12.92 -4.85 -5.11
CA LEU A 295 -11.58 -4.35 -5.38
C LEU A 295 -11.25 -3.16 -4.50
N SER A 296 -9.96 -2.94 -4.27
CA SER A 296 -9.46 -1.75 -3.60
C SER A 296 -9.00 -0.71 -4.60
N ASN A 297 -9.43 0.54 -4.41
CA ASN A 297 -9.07 1.68 -5.24
C ASN A 297 -8.12 2.58 -4.44
N PHE A 298 -6.82 2.46 -4.70
CA PHE A 298 -5.77 3.20 -3.98
C PHE A 298 -5.81 4.71 -4.21
N LEU A 299 -6.32 5.18 -5.35
CA LEU A 299 -6.44 6.62 -5.61
C LEU A 299 -7.57 7.26 -4.80
N GLN A 300 -8.66 6.52 -4.61
CA GLN A 300 -9.83 7.01 -3.88
C GLN A 300 -9.85 6.55 -2.41
N ASN A 301 -8.89 5.73 -1.98
CA ASN A 301 -8.86 5.06 -0.69
C ASN A 301 -10.21 4.41 -0.37
N SER A 302 -10.72 3.61 -1.31
CA SER A 302 -12.05 3.02 -1.26
C SER A 302 -12.05 1.54 -1.63
N ILE A 303 -13.02 0.81 -1.10
CA ILE A 303 -13.37 -0.53 -1.55
C ILE A 303 -14.61 -0.40 -2.44
N GLN A 304 -14.48 -0.85 -3.67
CA GLN A 304 -15.51 -0.81 -4.69
C GLN A 304 -15.94 -2.23 -5.04
N GLY A 305 -17.15 -2.40 -5.54
CA GLY A 305 -17.60 -3.69 -6.00
C GLY A 305 -18.59 -3.60 -7.14
N THR A 306 -18.76 -4.71 -7.85
CA THR A 306 -19.65 -4.82 -9.00
C THR A 306 -20.23 -6.22 -9.10
N ASN A 307 -21.33 -6.34 -9.84
CA ASN A 307 -21.87 -7.64 -10.21
C ASN A 307 -21.11 -8.17 -11.42
N ALA A 308 -20.21 -9.13 -11.19
CA ALA A 308 -19.34 -9.71 -12.20
C ALA A 308 -20.00 -10.79 -13.07
N CYS A 309 -21.23 -11.22 -12.74
CA CYS A 309 -22.04 -12.08 -13.61
C CYS A 309 -22.68 -11.29 -14.76
N LYS A 310 -22.80 -9.96 -14.62
CA LYS A 310 -23.14 -9.06 -15.73
C LYS A 310 -21.89 -8.69 -16.52
N LYS A 311 -22.05 -8.05 -17.69
CA LYS A 311 -20.91 -7.49 -18.42
C LYS A 311 -20.15 -6.55 -17.50
N PHE A 312 -18.87 -6.86 -17.24
CA PHE A 312 -18.03 -6.04 -16.38
C PHE A 312 -17.95 -4.62 -16.97
N CYS A 313 -18.48 -3.66 -16.22
CA CYS A 313 -18.51 -2.27 -16.59
C CYS A 313 -17.94 -1.45 -15.43
N PRO A 314 -16.75 -0.86 -15.58
CA PRO A 314 -16.14 0.01 -14.58
C PRO A 314 -17.04 1.16 -14.10
N LYS A 315 -17.95 1.64 -14.96
CA LYS A 315 -18.90 2.71 -14.62
C LYS A 315 -19.99 2.26 -13.64
N ASP A 316 -20.24 0.96 -13.54
CA ASP A 316 -21.29 0.37 -12.69
C ASP A 316 -20.73 -0.05 -11.32
N MET A 317 -19.48 0.33 -11.01
CA MET A 317 -18.87 0.04 -9.71
C MET A 317 -19.51 0.87 -8.61
N VAL A 318 -19.89 0.19 -7.54
CA VAL A 318 -20.47 0.79 -6.34
C VAL A 318 -19.39 0.89 -5.27
N VAL A 319 -19.28 2.06 -4.62
CA VAL A 319 -18.38 2.25 -3.48
C VAL A 319 -19.03 1.66 -2.23
N PHE A 320 -18.44 0.62 -1.65
CA PHE A 320 -18.90 -0.03 -0.41
C PHE A 320 -18.31 0.63 0.84
N ALA A 321 -17.07 1.08 0.76
CA ALA A 321 -16.39 1.79 1.84
C ALA A 321 -15.39 2.80 1.25
N GLN A 322 -15.25 3.96 1.88
CA GLN A 322 -14.23 4.94 1.51
C GLN A 322 -13.69 5.62 2.76
N ASN A 323 -12.37 5.62 2.92
CA ASN A 323 -11.72 6.29 4.04
C ASN A 323 -10.24 6.56 3.76
N ASP A 324 -9.88 7.84 3.62
CA ASP A 324 -8.52 8.26 3.31
C ASP A 324 -7.46 7.94 4.37
N LYS A 325 -7.89 7.68 5.62
CA LYS A 325 -6.98 7.28 6.70
C LYS A 325 -6.87 5.77 6.81
N LYS A 326 -7.99 5.05 6.67
CA LYS A 326 -8.11 3.63 7.03
C LYS A 326 -7.96 2.66 5.85
N LEU A 327 -8.07 3.13 4.61
CA LEU A 327 -8.06 2.29 3.40
C LEU A 327 -6.98 2.74 2.41
N GLN A 328 -5.81 3.13 2.92
CA GLN A 328 -4.73 3.68 2.09
C GLN A 328 -4.10 2.62 1.21
N ILE A 329 -3.60 1.55 1.84
CA ILE A 329 -3.11 0.38 1.15
C ILE A 329 -3.85 -0.80 1.75
N VAL A 330 -4.79 -1.35 0.98
CA VAL A 330 -5.37 -2.65 1.29
C VAL A 330 -4.40 -3.71 0.78
N THR A 331 -3.95 -4.59 1.65
CA THR A 331 -2.95 -5.65 1.35
C THR A 331 -3.61 -7.03 1.25
N GLY A 332 -4.65 -7.28 2.05
CA GLY A 332 -5.47 -8.49 2.01
C GLY A 332 -6.98 -8.19 2.02
N MET A 333 -7.76 -9.00 1.32
CA MET A 333 -9.23 -8.89 1.29
C MET A 333 -9.87 -10.26 1.06
N LYS A 334 -10.89 -10.61 1.84
CA LYS A 334 -11.67 -11.87 1.70
C LYS A 334 -13.16 -11.61 1.81
N ALA A 335 -13.93 -12.23 0.91
CA ALA A 335 -15.39 -12.19 0.93
C ALA A 335 -15.92 -13.48 1.55
N LEU A 336 -16.36 -13.40 2.80
CA LEU A 336 -16.74 -14.52 3.65
C LEU A 336 -18.23 -14.84 3.45
N GLN A 337 -18.53 -15.76 2.53
CA GLN A 337 -19.90 -16.05 2.13
C GLN A 337 -20.79 -16.49 3.28
N HIS A 338 -20.29 -17.36 4.18
CA HIS A 338 -21.07 -17.89 5.31
C HIS A 338 -21.42 -16.81 6.35
N HIS A 339 -20.56 -15.80 6.49
CA HIS A 339 -20.74 -14.70 7.44
C HIS A 339 -21.44 -13.48 6.81
N ASN A 340 -21.60 -13.46 5.48
CA ASN A 340 -22.03 -12.28 4.72
C ASN A 340 -21.18 -11.03 5.04
N GLU A 341 -19.87 -11.24 5.19
CA GLU A 341 -18.90 -10.23 5.61
C GLU A 341 -17.82 -10.05 4.53
N LEU A 342 -17.33 -8.82 4.38
CA LEU A 342 -16.08 -8.53 3.66
C LEU A 342 -15.04 -8.11 4.71
N ILE A 343 -14.00 -8.90 4.87
CA ILE A 343 -12.86 -8.56 5.72
C ILE A 343 -11.73 -8.03 4.85
N SER A 344 -11.10 -6.96 5.32
CA SER A 344 -9.99 -6.33 4.62
C SER A 344 -8.92 -5.94 5.63
N LEU A 345 -7.67 -6.22 5.30
CA LEU A 345 -6.50 -5.72 5.97
C LEU A 345 -6.01 -4.49 5.21
N SER A 346 -5.85 -3.39 5.93
CA SER A 346 -5.23 -2.19 5.38
C SER A 346 -4.10 -1.73 6.26
N THR A 347 -2.98 -1.44 5.63
CA THR A 347 -1.85 -0.75 6.24
C THR A 347 -2.02 0.74 5.98
N MET A 348 -1.95 1.53 7.05
CA MET A 348 -1.87 2.98 6.93
C MET A 348 -0.43 3.33 6.56
N THR A 349 -0.17 3.69 5.31
CA THR A 349 1.03 4.47 4.98
C THR A 349 0.80 5.94 5.31
N TYR A 350 0.67 6.20 6.61
CA TYR A 350 1.23 7.39 7.20
C TYR A 350 2.38 6.82 8.05
N ILE A 351 3.64 6.89 7.64
CA ILE A 351 4.38 8.13 7.88
C ILE A 351 3.70 8.86 9.03
N THR A 352 3.91 8.41 10.28
CA THR A 352 3.21 8.88 11.48
C THR A 352 3.34 10.40 11.65
N TYR A 353 2.43 11.15 11.03
CA TYR A 353 2.26 12.57 11.27
C TYR A 353 1.77 12.74 12.72
N PRO A 354 2.30 13.70 13.49
CA PRO A 354 1.77 14.07 14.80
C PRO A 354 0.26 14.31 14.69
N ASN A 355 -0.51 13.71 15.60
CA ASN A 355 -1.97 13.90 15.66
C ASN A 355 -2.36 15.36 15.93
N ASP A 356 -1.41 16.18 16.38
CA ASP A 356 -1.53 17.62 16.50
C ASP A 356 -0.30 18.32 15.89
N PRO A 357 -0.46 19.10 14.80
CA PRO A 357 0.66 19.77 14.14
C PRO A 357 1.31 20.85 15.00
N SER A 358 0.72 21.25 16.14
CA SER A 358 1.31 22.23 17.07
C SER A 358 2.25 21.62 18.12
N GLN A 359 2.31 20.29 18.21
CA GLN A 359 3.16 19.60 19.19
C GLN A 359 4.65 19.77 18.89
N THR A 360 5.40 20.06 19.93
CA THR A 360 6.87 20.19 19.87
C THR A 360 7.55 18.82 19.80
N LEU A 361 8.82 18.80 19.35
CA LEU A 361 9.64 17.57 19.36
C LEU A 361 9.74 16.96 20.76
N SER A 362 9.79 17.82 21.79
CA SER A 362 9.88 17.41 23.20
C SER A 362 8.61 16.73 23.69
N GLU A 363 7.45 17.27 23.34
CA GLU A 363 6.15 16.67 23.69
C GLU A 363 5.96 15.34 22.97
N LEU A 364 6.31 15.27 21.68
CA LEU A 364 6.27 14.02 20.91
C LEU A 364 7.26 12.98 21.44
N GLY A 365 8.48 13.39 21.81
CA GLY A 365 9.48 12.49 22.40
C GLY A 365 9.01 11.92 23.73
N LYS A 366 8.34 12.72 24.56
CA LYS A 366 7.73 12.26 25.83
C LYS A 366 6.58 11.30 25.61
N ILE A 367 5.69 11.58 24.66
CA ILE A 367 4.54 10.72 24.33
C ILE A 367 5.01 9.38 23.77
N LEU A 368 5.99 9.43 22.86
CA LEU A 368 6.49 8.26 22.12
C LEU A 368 7.63 7.54 22.85
N GLN A 369 8.07 8.06 24.01
CA GLN A 369 9.20 7.55 24.80
C GLN A 369 10.49 7.36 23.98
N VAL A 370 10.78 8.30 23.08
CA VAL A 370 11.98 8.31 22.23
C VAL A 370 12.65 9.66 22.28
N ASP A 371 13.94 9.72 21.93
CA ASP A 371 14.68 10.97 21.93
C ASP A 371 14.20 11.93 20.81
N GLU A 372 14.30 13.23 21.08
CA GLU A 372 13.85 14.28 20.15
C GLU A 372 14.55 14.21 18.78
N SER A 373 15.78 13.68 18.73
CA SER A 373 16.53 13.53 17.48
C SER A 373 15.95 12.40 16.62
N THR A 374 15.47 11.32 17.24
CA THR A 374 14.75 10.22 16.58
C THR A 374 13.39 10.68 16.07
N VAL A 375 12.64 11.46 16.87
CA VAL A 375 11.40 12.10 16.41
C VAL A 375 11.67 13.00 15.21
N SER A 376 12.71 13.85 15.29
CA SER A 376 13.09 14.77 14.22
C SER A 376 13.52 14.05 12.94
N LYS A 377 14.38 13.03 13.04
CA LYS A 377 14.81 12.19 11.91
C LYS A 377 13.62 11.49 11.25
N ARG A 378 12.70 10.97 12.06
CA ARG A 378 11.47 10.34 11.58
C ARG A 378 10.63 11.37 10.84
N LEU A 379 10.26 12.50 11.47
CA LEU A 379 9.48 13.59 10.83
C LEU A 379 10.13 14.11 9.54
N LYS A 380 11.45 14.22 9.47
CA LYS A 380 12.17 14.55 8.22
C LYS A 380 12.03 13.45 7.16
N GLY A 381 12.24 12.19 7.52
CA GLY A 381 12.00 11.03 6.64
C GLY A 381 10.54 10.89 6.21
N LEU A 382 9.63 11.47 7.00
CA LEU A 382 8.20 11.55 6.74
C LEU A 382 7.81 12.66 5.74
N GLY A 383 8.78 13.46 5.27
CA GLY A 383 8.50 14.63 4.44
C GLY A 383 7.82 15.75 5.22
N MET A 384 8.08 15.89 6.52
CA MET A 384 7.56 16.99 7.32
C MET A 384 8.60 18.08 7.50
N ILE A 385 8.12 19.33 7.50
CA ILE A 385 8.92 20.48 7.90
C ILE A 385 8.15 21.30 8.93
N GLN A 386 8.88 21.99 9.79
CA GLN A 386 8.30 22.91 10.75
C GLN A 386 8.15 24.29 10.11
N LYS A 387 6.92 24.80 10.02
CA LYS A 387 6.62 26.16 9.55
C LYS A 387 5.80 26.89 10.61
N GLN A 388 6.32 28.01 11.10
CA GLN A 388 5.66 28.85 12.12
C GLN A 388 5.22 28.04 13.36
N GLY A 389 6.09 27.17 13.88
CA GLY A 389 5.78 26.31 15.03
C GLY A 389 4.84 25.14 14.72
N HIS A 390 4.41 24.96 13.47
CA HIS A 390 3.53 23.88 13.07
C HIS A 390 4.24 22.87 12.16
N TRP A 391 4.05 21.59 12.42
CA TRP A 391 4.47 20.50 11.54
C TRP A 391 3.52 20.42 10.34
N VAL A 392 4.05 20.72 9.16
CA VAL A 392 3.28 20.66 7.92
C VAL A 392 3.87 19.62 6.97
N PRO A 393 3.02 18.87 6.26
CA PRO A 393 3.48 18.01 5.17
C PRO A 393 4.20 18.84 4.12
N TYR A 394 5.32 18.33 3.63
CA TYR A 394 6.15 18.90 2.60
C TYR A 394 6.55 17.79 1.62
N GLU A 395 6.03 17.88 0.40
CA GLU A 395 6.38 16.94 -0.66
C GLU A 395 7.69 17.40 -1.30
N LEU A 396 8.82 16.84 -0.84
CA LEU A 396 10.07 16.86 -1.60
C LEU A 396 9.86 15.95 -2.81
N LEU A 397 9.55 16.54 -3.95
CA LEU A 397 9.44 15.81 -5.20
C LEU A 397 10.84 15.33 -5.58
N LEU A 398 11.11 14.04 -5.39
CA LEU A 398 12.29 13.38 -5.94
C LEU A 398 12.33 13.64 -7.45
N LEU A 399 13.31 14.44 -7.90
CA LEU A 399 13.74 14.74 -9.29
C LEU A 399 12.83 14.18 -10.40
N SER A 400 11.57 14.63 -10.45
CA SER A 400 10.60 14.18 -11.44
C SER A 400 9.78 15.36 -11.93
N THR A 401 9.60 15.43 -13.25
CA THR A 401 8.94 16.54 -13.92
C THR A 401 7.54 16.73 -13.38
N ILE A 402 7.21 17.97 -12.99
CA ILE A 402 5.83 18.32 -12.63
C ILE A 402 5.00 18.38 -13.90
N THR A 403 4.02 17.49 -14.01
CA THR A 403 3.02 17.47 -15.10
C THR A 403 1.71 18.07 -14.62
N GLY A 404 0.85 18.42 -15.58
CA GLY A 404 -0.48 18.96 -15.27
C GLY A 404 -1.36 18.06 -14.41
N ASP A 405 -1.34 16.76 -14.69
CA ASP A 405 -2.11 15.78 -13.90
C ASP A 405 -1.60 15.68 -12.47
N ARG A 406 -0.28 15.75 -12.28
CA ARG A 406 0.33 15.73 -10.96
C ARG A 406 0.01 16.99 -10.16
N TYR A 407 0.04 18.16 -10.80
CA TYR A 407 -0.35 19.41 -10.14
C TYR A 407 -1.84 19.43 -9.77
N ARG A 408 -2.72 18.96 -10.67
CA ARG A 408 -4.15 18.77 -10.38
C ARG A 408 -4.36 17.90 -9.14
N LEU A 409 -3.59 16.84 -9.03
CA LEU A 409 -3.66 15.90 -7.93
C LEU A 409 -3.23 16.52 -6.59
N GLN A 410 -2.25 17.43 -6.60
CA GLN A 410 -1.87 18.24 -5.43
C GLN A 410 -3.01 19.19 -5.01
N LEU A 411 -3.68 19.84 -5.96
CA LEU A 411 -4.86 20.68 -5.68
C LEU A 411 -6.01 19.88 -5.05
N MET A 412 -6.20 18.63 -5.47
CA MET A 412 -7.21 17.74 -4.86
C MET A 412 -6.95 17.51 -3.37
N ARG A 413 -5.69 17.26 -3.00
CA ARG A 413 -5.29 17.10 -1.59
C ARG A 413 -5.50 18.39 -0.81
N LEU A 414 -5.05 19.50 -1.38
CA LEU A 414 -5.13 20.82 -0.74
C LEU A 414 -6.59 21.17 -0.43
N SER A 415 -7.50 20.94 -1.39
CA SER A 415 -8.94 21.16 -1.20
C SER A 415 -9.51 20.32 -0.05
N ARG A 416 -9.14 19.04 0.05
CA ARG A 416 -9.58 18.16 1.13
C ARG A 416 -9.01 18.60 2.49
N ALA A 417 -7.71 18.89 2.54
CA ALA A 417 -7.04 19.36 3.75
C ALA A 417 -7.62 20.69 4.25
N LEU A 418 -7.98 21.61 3.35
CA LEU A 418 -8.65 22.87 3.70
C LEU A 418 -10.02 22.61 4.33
N LYS A 419 -10.82 21.67 3.80
CA LYS A 419 -12.13 21.30 4.37
C LYS A 419 -11.99 20.69 5.77
N GLU A 420 -10.99 19.83 5.98
CA GLU A 420 -10.77 19.16 7.27
C GLU A 420 -10.19 20.09 8.33
N LYS A 421 -9.14 20.85 7.99
CA LYS A 421 -8.39 21.67 8.95
C LYS A 421 -8.99 23.05 9.16
N ARG A 422 -9.78 23.54 8.21
CA ARG A 422 -10.42 24.87 8.27
C ARG A 422 -11.90 24.78 7.86
N PRO A 423 -12.73 24.01 8.59
CA PRO A 423 -14.14 23.80 8.23
C PRO A 423 -14.95 25.12 8.23
N LEU A 424 -14.57 26.07 9.10
CA LEU A 424 -15.17 27.41 9.16
C LEU A 424 -14.80 28.32 7.98
N TYR A 425 -13.78 27.98 7.19
CA TYR A 425 -13.33 28.81 6.06
C TYR A 425 -14.40 28.88 4.95
N ALA A 426 -15.10 27.77 4.70
CA ALA A 426 -16.23 27.71 3.76
C ALA A 426 -17.47 28.48 4.25
N GLN A 427 -17.57 28.77 5.55
CA GLN A 427 -18.67 29.53 6.15
C GLN A 427 -18.35 31.04 6.28
N ARG A 428 -17.07 31.41 6.40
CA ARG A 428 -16.62 32.79 6.66
C ARG A 428 -16.11 33.55 5.44
N HIS A 429 -15.71 32.85 4.38
CA HIS A 429 -15.13 33.45 3.18
C HIS A 429 -15.85 32.91 1.94
N ASP A 430 -16.32 33.81 1.07
CA ASP A 430 -17.08 33.46 -0.14
C ASP A 430 -16.27 32.62 -1.16
N LYS A 431 -14.93 32.71 -1.13
CA LYS A 431 -14.05 32.05 -2.11
C LYS A 431 -12.62 31.82 -1.60
N VAL A 432 -11.98 30.75 -2.08
CA VAL A 432 -10.53 30.55 -1.93
C VAL A 432 -9.82 31.27 -3.06
N ILE A 433 -8.84 32.12 -2.71
CA ILE A 433 -7.95 32.77 -3.68
C ILE A 433 -6.63 31.99 -3.69
N LEU A 434 -6.31 31.41 -4.84
CA LEU A 434 -5.09 30.64 -5.09
C LEU A 434 -4.07 31.52 -5.81
N LEU A 435 -2.91 31.71 -5.18
CA LEU A 435 -1.73 32.25 -5.84
C LEU A 435 -0.83 31.09 -6.27
N HIS A 436 -0.54 31.03 -7.58
CA HIS A 436 0.45 30.14 -8.18
C HIS A 436 1.01 30.78 -9.44
N ASP A 437 2.22 30.37 -9.86
CA ASP A 437 2.83 30.89 -11.08
C ASP A 437 2.13 30.37 -12.35
N ASN A 438 2.52 30.92 -13.49
CA ASN A 438 2.01 30.56 -14.81
C ASN A 438 2.80 29.42 -15.49
N ALA A 439 3.52 28.58 -14.74
CA ALA A 439 4.24 27.44 -15.29
C ALA A 439 3.30 26.51 -16.08
N ARG A 440 3.81 25.86 -17.13
CA ARG A 440 3.00 25.01 -18.03
C ARG A 440 2.08 24.02 -17.29
N PRO A 441 2.52 23.31 -16.24
CA PRO A 441 1.65 22.38 -15.50
C PRO A 441 0.48 23.04 -14.78
N HIS A 442 0.58 24.33 -14.44
CA HIS A 442 -0.44 25.06 -13.70
C HIS A 442 -1.57 25.57 -14.60
N VAL A 443 -1.30 25.73 -15.90
CA VAL A 443 -2.23 26.32 -16.88
C VAL A 443 -2.85 25.30 -17.83
N VAL A 444 -2.51 24.01 -17.72
CA VAL A 444 -3.13 22.96 -18.54
C VAL A 444 -4.62 22.79 -18.26
N LYS A 445 -5.35 22.26 -19.24
CA LYS A 445 -6.81 22.05 -19.17
C LYS A 445 -7.27 21.24 -17.95
N PRO A 446 -6.66 20.10 -17.57
CA PRO A 446 -7.11 19.32 -16.41
C PRO A 446 -7.08 20.10 -15.08
N VAL A 447 -6.12 21.00 -14.93
CA VAL A 447 -5.95 21.83 -13.74
C VAL A 447 -7.00 22.94 -13.70
N LYS A 448 -7.18 23.65 -14.81
CA LYS A 448 -8.21 24.70 -14.93
C LYS A 448 -9.61 24.16 -14.65
N THR A 449 -9.98 23.04 -15.29
CA THR A 449 -11.28 22.39 -15.06
C THR A 449 -11.48 21.97 -13.60
N TYR A 450 -10.41 21.53 -12.93
CA TYR A 450 -10.51 21.16 -11.52
C TYR A 450 -10.66 22.37 -10.59
N LEU A 451 -9.93 23.46 -10.85
CA LEU A 451 -10.06 24.72 -10.10
C LEU A 451 -11.45 25.33 -10.27
N GLU A 452 -12.03 25.27 -11.47
CA GLU A 452 -13.43 25.64 -11.75
C GLU A 452 -14.41 24.80 -10.93
N THR A 453 -14.19 23.48 -10.85
CA THR A 453 -15.01 22.57 -10.02
C THR A 453 -14.97 22.95 -8.54
N LEU A 454 -13.81 23.42 -8.05
CA LEU A 454 -13.64 23.88 -6.68
C LEU A 454 -14.20 25.29 -6.44
N LYS A 455 -14.56 26.02 -7.51
CA LYS A 455 -14.90 27.45 -7.48
C LYS A 455 -13.78 28.32 -6.89
N TRP A 456 -12.53 27.89 -7.02
CA TRP A 456 -11.38 28.67 -6.54
C TRP A 456 -11.05 29.79 -7.52
N GLU A 457 -10.70 30.95 -6.98
CA GLU A 457 -10.19 32.06 -7.78
C GLU A 457 -8.70 31.88 -7.95
N VAL A 458 -8.22 31.97 -9.19
CA VAL A 458 -6.79 32.04 -9.45
C VAL A 458 -6.41 33.50 -9.52
N LEU A 459 -5.47 33.93 -8.66
CA LEU A 459 -4.94 35.27 -8.73
C LEU A 459 -4.15 35.44 -10.05
N PRO A 460 -4.41 36.49 -10.85
CA PRO A 460 -3.67 36.71 -12.09
C PRO A 460 -2.17 36.83 -11.83
N HIS A 461 -1.39 36.03 -12.56
CA HIS A 461 0.07 36.08 -12.55
C HIS A 461 0.60 36.63 -13.88
N PRO A 462 1.21 37.84 -13.91
CA PRO A 462 1.84 38.40 -15.09
C PRO A 462 3.02 37.52 -15.58
N LEU A 463 3.33 37.66 -16.87
CA LEU A 463 4.44 36.98 -17.52
C LEU A 463 5.78 37.47 -16.94
N TYR A 464 6.61 36.53 -16.46
CA TYR A 464 8.00 36.78 -16.03
C TYR A 464 8.21 37.64 -14.76
N SER A 465 7.26 37.66 -13.81
CA SER A 465 7.39 38.41 -12.55
C SER A 465 7.64 37.51 -11.33
N PRO A 466 8.89 37.20 -10.95
CA PRO A 466 9.19 36.47 -9.71
C PRO A 466 8.88 37.26 -8.43
N ASP A 467 8.52 38.54 -8.54
CA ASP A 467 8.27 39.44 -7.41
C ASP A 467 6.90 39.28 -6.72
N ILE A 468 6.10 38.29 -7.10
CA ILE A 468 4.75 38.06 -6.55
C ILE A 468 4.72 36.96 -5.49
N ALA A 469 5.54 35.92 -5.63
CA ALA A 469 5.54 34.84 -4.66
C ALA A 469 6.20 35.30 -3.35
N PRO A 470 5.52 35.19 -2.18
CA PRO A 470 6.13 35.54 -0.90
C PRO A 470 7.40 34.74 -0.57
N SER A 471 7.58 33.56 -1.17
CA SER A 471 8.85 32.84 -1.10
C SER A 471 9.99 33.64 -1.75
N ASP A 472 9.73 34.26 -2.89
CA ASP A 472 10.77 34.82 -3.75
C ASP A 472 11.15 36.22 -3.29
N PHE A 473 10.17 37.12 -3.15
CA PHE A 473 10.44 38.51 -2.80
C PHE A 473 10.74 38.75 -1.32
N HIS A 474 10.29 37.85 -0.41
CA HIS A 474 10.43 38.05 1.03
C HIS A 474 11.39 37.04 1.66
N LEU A 475 11.11 35.74 1.54
CA LEU A 475 11.92 34.71 2.19
C LEU A 475 13.31 34.58 1.55
N PHE A 476 13.38 34.23 0.27
CA PHE A 476 14.64 34.01 -0.45
C PHE A 476 15.42 35.31 -0.62
N ARG A 477 14.75 36.44 -0.87
CA ARG A 477 15.41 37.75 -0.90
C ARG A 477 16.09 38.08 0.43
N SER A 478 15.41 37.89 1.55
CA SER A 478 16.01 38.11 2.89
C SER A 478 17.13 37.12 3.19
N MET A 479 17.00 35.87 2.71
CA MET A 479 18.03 34.84 2.88
C MET A 479 19.27 35.15 2.05
N ALA A 480 19.11 35.62 0.81
CA ALA A 480 20.18 36.04 -0.08
C ALA A 480 21.06 37.13 0.56
N HIS A 481 20.45 38.10 1.27
CA HIS A 481 21.20 39.09 2.04
C HIS A 481 22.05 38.46 3.16
N GLY A 482 21.53 37.43 3.84
CA GLY A 482 22.30 36.69 4.85
C GLY A 482 23.41 35.79 4.27
N LEU A 483 23.27 35.42 2.99
CA LEU A 483 24.19 34.57 2.25
C LEU A 483 25.31 35.33 1.55
N ALA A 484 25.16 36.65 1.33
CA ALA A 484 25.99 37.45 0.43
C ALA A 484 27.50 37.35 0.67
N ASP A 485 27.93 37.10 1.91
CA ASP A 485 29.36 37.02 2.28
C ASP A 485 29.74 35.67 2.93
N ARG A 486 28.94 34.63 2.73
CA ARG A 486 29.19 33.30 3.31
C ARG A 486 29.72 32.31 2.29
N ARG A 487 30.81 31.64 2.65
CA ARG A 487 31.30 30.44 1.96
C ARG A 487 31.06 29.23 2.84
N PHE A 488 30.41 28.21 2.27
CA PHE A 488 30.24 26.91 2.93
C PHE A 488 31.30 25.94 2.42
N HIS A 489 31.79 25.06 3.29
CA HIS A 489 32.84 24.10 2.94
C HIS A 489 32.28 22.67 2.76
N SER A 490 30.99 22.50 3.06
CA SER A 490 30.24 21.26 2.86
C SER A 490 28.75 21.57 2.65
N TYR A 491 28.01 20.57 2.16
CA TYR A 491 26.56 20.65 2.04
C TYR A 491 25.90 20.75 3.42
N GLU A 492 26.43 20.02 4.39
CA GLU A 492 25.96 19.98 5.78
C GLU A 492 26.08 21.35 6.45
N ASP A 493 27.15 22.09 6.17
CA ASP A 493 27.34 23.46 6.69
C ASP A 493 26.30 24.43 6.11
N ALA A 494 26.02 24.32 4.82
CA ALA A 494 24.97 25.13 4.17
C ALA A 494 23.59 24.79 4.75
N GLN A 495 23.30 23.50 4.93
CA GLN A 495 22.03 23.04 5.52
C GLN A 495 21.85 23.56 6.96
N LYS A 496 22.87 23.40 7.81
CA LYS A 496 22.84 23.91 9.21
C LYS A 496 22.63 25.41 9.25
N TRP A 497 23.25 26.15 8.34
CA TRP A 497 23.06 27.59 8.25
C TRP A 497 21.63 27.97 7.88
N ILE A 498 21.06 27.32 6.86
CA ILE A 498 19.68 27.54 6.42
C ILE A 498 18.71 27.25 7.58
N ASP A 499 18.87 26.08 8.23
CA ASP A 499 18.04 25.68 9.37
C ASP A 499 18.12 26.72 10.50
N SER A 500 19.33 27.18 10.84
CA SER A 500 19.56 28.20 11.88
C SER A 500 18.98 29.56 11.50
N TRP A 501 19.12 29.99 10.24
CA TRP A 501 18.62 31.28 9.76
C TRP A 501 17.09 31.31 9.76
N ILE A 502 16.44 30.21 9.36
CA ILE A 502 14.98 30.09 9.40
C ILE A 502 14.50 30.11 10.85
N ALA A 503 15.15 29.34 11.74
CA ALA A 503 14.82 29.31 13.17
C ALA A 503 15.02 30.67 13.85
N SER A 504 15.92 31.52 13.35
CA SER A 504 16.15 32.86 13.88
C SER A 504 15.05 33.88 13.52
N LYS A 505 14.07 33.52 12.68
CA LYS A 505 13.00 34.45 12.28
C LYS A 505 11.78 34.26 13.17
N ASP A 506 11.28 35.37 13.68
CA ASP A 506 10.03 35.38 14.43
C ASP A 506 8.79 35.22 13.52
N MET A 507 7.64 34.97 14.15
CA MET A 507 6.37 34.82 13.44
C MET A 507 5.96 36.09 12.66
N SER A 508 6.34 37.28 13.14
CA SER A 508 6.02 38.56 12.49
C SER A 508 6.73 38.69 11.13
N PHE A 509 7.94 38.15 11.00
CA PHE A 509 8.68 38.09 9.74
C PHE A 509 7.87 37.33 8.68
N PHE A 510 7.40 36.12 8.98
CA PHE A 510 6.63 35.32 8.01
C PHE A 510 5.27 35.95 7.69
N ARG A 511 4.60 36.53 8.70
CA ARG A 511 3.35 37.26 8.48
C ARG A 511 3.56 38.43 7.52
N ARG A 512 4.64 39.20 7.69
CA ARG A 512 4.92 40.38 6.86
C ARG A 512 4.95 40.04 5.38
N GLY A 513 5.59 38.93 4.99
CA GLY A 513 5.64 38.48 3.59
C GLY A 513 4.27 38.26 2.96
N ILE A 514 3.25 37.86 3.74
CA ILE A 514 1.87 37.72 3.25
C ILE A 514 1.15 39.06 3.25
N HIS A 515 1.36 39.90 4.27
CA HIS A 515 0.64 41.17 4.42
C HIS A 515 1.04 42.22 3.37
N VAL A 516 2.28 42.17 2.87
CA VAL A 516 2.76 43.10 1.82
C VAL A 516 2.44 42.61 0.40
N LEU A 517 1.81 41.43 0.26
CA LEU A 517 1.44 40.86 -1.04
C LEU A 517 0.52 41.78 -1.86
N PRO A 518 -0.54 42.41 -1.30
CA PRO A 518 -1.41 43.31 -2.06
C PRO A 518 -0.66 44.51 -2.66
N GLU A 519 0.16 45.20 -1.85
CA GLU A 519 0.96 46.36 -2.30
C GLU A 519 1.97 45.95 -3.38
N ARG A 520 2.64 44.80 -3.21
CA ARG A 520 3.54 44.27 -4.23
C ARG A 520 2.81 43.91 -5.51
N TRP A 521 1.64 43.28 -5.40
CA TRP A 521 0.85 42.89 -6.56
C TRP A 521 0.37 44.12 -7.35
N GLU A 522 -0.12 45.17 -6.68
CA GLU A 522 -0.45 46.46 -7.30
C GLU A 522 0.77 47.06 -8.01
N LYS A 523 1.95 47.03 -7.38
CA LYS A 523 3.18 47.53 -7.98
C LYS A 523 3.58 46.75 -9.24
N VAL A 524 3.46 45.41 -9.23
CA VAL A 524 3.73 44.57 -10.40
C VAL A 524 2.74 44.88 -11.53
N VAL A 525 1.46 45.05 -11.21
CA VAL A 525 0.43 45.42 -12.19
C VAL A 525 0.71 46.81 -12.78
N SER A 526 1.04 47.80 -11.95
CA SER A 526 1.39 49.16 -12.41
C SER A 526 2.68 49.24 -13.23
N SER A 527 3.54 48.22 -13.12
CA SER A 527 4.82 48.12 -13.83
C SER A 527 4.75 47.17 -15.03
N ASP A 528 3.56 46.77 -15.49
CA ASP A 528 3.34 45.81 -16.57
C ASP A 528 4.13 44.49 -16.40
N GLY A 529 4.32 44.04 -15.16
CA GLY A 529 5.08 42.82 -14.86
C GLY A 529 6.61 42.98 -14.84
N GLN A 530 7.16 44.18 -15.02
CA GLN A 530 8.60 44.43 -14.98
C GLN A 530 9.20 44.23 -13.58
N TYR A 531 10.48 43.84 -13.54
CA TYR A 531 11.26 43.76 -12.32
C TYR A 531 11.44 45.15 -11.70
N PHE A 532 11.21 45.26 -10.39
CA PHE A 532 11.55 46.46 -9.63
C PHE A 532 12.38 46.09 -8.41
N LYS A 533 13.44 46.88 -8.16
CA LYS A 533 14.29 46.70 -6.98
C LYS A 533 13.53 47.05 -5.70
#